data_AF-A0A7J8WN26-F1
#
_entry.id   AF-A0A7J8WN26-F1
#
_cell.length_a   1.000
_cell.length_b   1.000
_cell.length_c   1.000
_cell.angle_alpha   90.00
_cell.angle_beta   90.00
_cell.angle_gamma   90.00
#
_symmetry.space_group_name_H-M   'P 1'
#
loop_
_entity.id
_entity.type
_entity.pdbx_description
1 polymer ?
#
loop_
_entity_poly.entity_id
_entity_poly.type
_entity_poly.pdbx_seq_one_letter_code
_entity_poly.pdbx_strand_id
1 'polypeptide(L)' 'SYLEGCNFLTAAVSTPSNSLAHYLLLLWGPKAQGDFTCWCQLGGLWTFFALHGAFGLIGFMLRQFELV' A
#
# COMPACT_ATOMS: atom_id res chain seq x y z
N SER A 1 4.32 -11.67 8.45
CA SER A 1 3.11 -12.20 7.75
C SER A 1 2.65 -13.50 8.39
N TYR A 2 1.46 -14.03 8.07
CA TYR A 2 1.06 -15.37 8.56
C TYR A 2 2.04 -16.47 8.12
N LEU A 3 2.65 -16.33 6.93
CA LEU A 3 3.69 -17.24 6.44
C LEU A 3 4.95 -17.24 7.32
N GLU A 4 5.24 -16.12 7.96
CA GLU A 4 6.37 -15.95 8.90
C GLU A 4 5.97 -16.23 10.35
N GLY A 5 4.79 -16.81 10.59
CA GLY A 5 4.30 -17.17 11.93
C GLY A 5 3.66 -16.02 12.71
N CYS A 6 3.38 -14.87 12.10
CA CYS A 6 2.56 -13.83 12.72
C CYS A 6 1.11 -14.31 12.91
N ASN A 7 0.41 -13.75 13.89
CA ASN A 7 -1.02 -13.98 14.10
C ASN A 7 -1.83 -12.73 13.72
N PHE A 8 -3.15 -12.76 13.95
CA PHE A 8 -4.04 -11.64 13.63
C PHE A 8 -3.65 -10.32 14.31
N LEU A 9 -3.08 -10.38 15.52
CA LEU A 9 -2.69 -9.20 16.29
C LEU A 9 -1.35 -8.61 15.84
N THR A 10 -0.51 -9.40 15.16
CA THR A 10 0.87 -9.01 14.82
C THR A 10 1.17 -8.95 13.32
N ALA A 11 0.29 -9.48 12.47
CA ALA A 11 0.42 -9.33 11.03
C ALA A 11 0.18 -7.87 10.62
N ALA A 12 1.08 -7.31 9.81
CA ALA A 12 0.97 -5.94 9.33
C ALA A 12 1.53 -5.81 7.92
N VAL A 13 1.06 -4.79 7.20
CA VAL A 13 1.76 -4.21 6.06
C VAL A 13 2.49 -2.98 6.59
N SER A 14 3.77 -3.13 6.86
CA SER A 14 4.59 -2.09 7.49
C SER A 14 4.94 -0.96 6.52
N THR A 15 5.18 0.24 7.06
CA THR A 15 5.64 1.40 6.29
C THR A 15 6.96 1.13 5.57
N PRO A 16 7.22 1.78 4.42
CA PRO A 16 8.52 1.68 3.75
C PRO A 16 9.68 2.17 4.64
N SER A 17 10.91 1.81 4.27
CA SER A 17 12.12 2.32 4.93
C SER A 17 12.16 3.85 4.95
N ASN A 18 12.65 4.45 6.05
CA ASN A 18 12.83 5.91 6.17
C ASN A 18 13.67 6.51 5.02
N SER A 19 14.57 5.73 4.42
CA SER A 19 15.37 6.13 3.24
C SER A 19 14.53 6.43 2.00
N LEU A 20 13.30 5.92 1.94
CA LEU A 20 12.35 6.14 0.86
C LEU A 20 11.49 7.39 1.09
N ALA A 21 11.52 7.99 2.29
CA ALA A 21 10.82 9.22 2.64
C ALA A 21 9.36 9.23 2.11
N HIS A 22 8.99 10.26 1.34
CA HIS A 22 7.66 10.41 0.73
C HIS A 22 7.57 9.86 -0.70
N TYR A 23 8.47 8.96 -1.09
CA TYR A 23 8.46 8.38 -2.42
C TYR A 23 7.20 7.51 -2.61
N LEU A 24 6.43 7.80 -3.67
CA LEU A 24 5.15 7.15 -3.93
C LEU A 24 5.25 5.63 -4.12
N LEU A 25 6.44 5.15 -4.50
CA LEU A 25 6.75 3.73 -4.63
C LEU A 25 5.78 2.99 -5.56
N LEU A 26 5.59 3.54 -6.77
CA LEU A 26 4.87 2.85 -7.84
C LEU A 26 5.66 1.63 -8.33
N LEU A 27 4.97 0.54 -8.65
CA LEU A 27 5.58 -0.71 -9.14
C LEU A 27 6.44 -0.48 -10.39
N TRP A 28 5.94 0.32 -11.34
CA TRP A 28 6.66 0.71 -12.56
C TRP A 28 7.63 1.89 -12.35
N GLY A 29 7.80 2.38 -11.12
CA GLY A 29 8.73 3.45 -10.81
C GLY A 29 10.18 2.97 -10.77
N PRO A 30 11.16 3.89 -10.80
CA PRO A 30 12.59 3.55 -10.86
C PRO A 30 13.13 2.72 -9.70
N LYS A 31 12.44 2.63 -8.55
CA LYS A 31 12.87 1.84 -7.40
C LYS A 31 12.57 0.34 -7.53
N ALA A 32 11.46 -0.02 -8.19
CA ALA A 32 11.06 -1.41 -8.40
C ALA A 32 11.22 -1.84 -9.86
N GLN A 33 11.21 -0.91 -10.82
CA GLN A 33 11.41 -1.17 -12.25
C GLN A 33 10.49 -2.25 -12.82
N GLY A 34 9.29 -2.41 -12.26
CA GLY A 34 8.34 -3.45 -12.64
C GLY A 34 8.53 -4.80 -11.93
N ASP A 35 9.59 -4.99 -11.15
CA ASP A 35 9.78 -6.20 -10.34
C ASP A 35 8.87 -6.17 -9.10
N PHE A 36 7.87 -7.05 -9.11
CA PHE A 36 6.89 -7.18 -8.03
C PHE A 36 7.50 -7.67 -6.71
N THR A 37 8.49 -8.57 -6.76
CA THR A 37 9.11 -9.11 -5.55
C THR A 37 9.95 -8.04 -4.86
N CYS A 38 10.76 -7.32 -5.65
CA CYS A 38 11.52 -6.18 -5.15
C CYS A 38 10.60 -5.10 -4.59
N TRP A 39 9.50 -4.80 -5.29
CA TRP A 39 8.50 -3.83 -4.85
C TRP A 39 7.87 -4.18 -3.49
N CYS A 40 7.53 -5.46 -3.27
CA CYS A 40 7.00 -5.93 -2.00
C CYS A 40 8.03 -5.78 -0.87
N GLN A 41 9.29 -6.11 -1.14
CA GLN A 41 10.39 -5.99 -0.16
C GLN A 41 10.69 -4.53 0.22
N LEU A 42 10.54 -3.60 -0.73
CA LEU A 42 10.71 -2.16 -0.49
C LEU A 42 9.55 -1.53 0.31
N GLY A 43 8.49 -2.28 0.60
CA GLY A 43 7.30 -1.78 1.30
C GLY A 43 6.27 -1.13 0.38
N GLY A 44 6.30 -1.42 -0.93
CA GLY A 44 5.38 -0.83 -1.92
C GLY A 44 3.89 -1.11 -1.67
N LEU A 45 3.59 -2.21 -0.99
CA LEU A 45 2.23 -2.52 -0.56
C LEU A 45 1.65 -1.44 0.36
N TRP A 46 2.47 -0.77 1.18
CA TRP A 46 1.98 0.26 2.09
C TRP A 46 1.45 1.48 1.33
N THR A 47 2.22 2.02 0.39
CA THR A 47 1.78 3.16 -0.42
C THR A 47 0.60 2.77 -1.32
N PHE A 48 0.59 1.53 -1.83
CA PHE A 48 -0.52 1.00 -2.60
C PHE A 48 -1.83 1.02 -1.81
N PHE A 49 -1.87 0.42 -0.62
CA PHE A 49 -3.07 0.39 0.22
C PHE A 49 -3.47 1.77 0.71
N ALA A 50 -2.52 2.62 1.10
CA ALA A 50 -2.81 3.97 1.55
C ALA A 50 -3.50 4.81 0.45
N LEU A 51 -2.96 4.79 -0.77
CA LEU A 51 -3.52 5.54 -1.89
C LEU A 51 -4.86 4.98 -2.35
N HIS A 52 -4.96 3.67 -2.57
CA HIS A 52 -6.21 3.04 -3.01
C HIS A 52 -7.28 3.15 -1.93
N GLY A 53 -6.91 3.07 -0.64
CA GLY A 53 -7.81 3.30 0.48
C GLY A 53 -8.35 4.73 0.50
N ALA A 54 -7.49 5.73 0.26
CA ALA A 54 -7.93 7.13 0.17
C ALA A 54 -8.90 7.36 -1.00
N PHE A 55 -8.56 6.90 -2.21
CA PHE A 55 -9.47 6.99 -3.37
C PHE A 55 -10.75 6.17 -3.17
N GLY A 56 -10.66 5.01 -2.52
CA GLY A 56 -11.81 4.18 -2.17
C GLY A 56 -12.76 4.87 -1.20
N LEU A 57 -12.24 5.55 -0.18
CA LEU A 57 -13.04 6.36 0.74
C LEU A 57 -13.70 7.55 0.03
N ILE A 58 -12.98 8.23 -0.86
CA ILE A 58 -13.56 9.31 -1.69
C ILE A 58 -14.71 8.74 -2.54
N GLY A 59 -14.49 7.63 -3.24
CA GLY A 59 -15.51 6.97 -4.05
C GLY A 59 -16.71 6.50 -3.21
N PHE A 60 -16.47 6.00 -2.00
CA PHE A 60 -17.53 5.59 -1.08
C PHE A 60 -18.39 6.78 -0.66
N MET A 61 -17.78 7.92 -0.32
CA MET A 61 -18.51 9.15 0.02
C MET A 61 -19.29 9.70 -1.17
N LEU A 62 -18.66 9.74 -2.36
CA LEU A 62 -19.35 10.14 -3.60
C LEU A 62 -20.55 9.22 -3.90
N ARG A 63 -20.41 7.92 -3.65
CA ARG A 63 -21.52 6.97 -3.79
C ARG A 63 -22.65 7.25 -2.81
N GLN A 64 -22.35 7.65 -1.58
CA GLN A 64 -23.41 8.04 -0.63
C GLN A 64 -24.18 9.26 -1.16
N PHE A 65 -23.51 10.25 -1.75
CA PHE A 65 -24.17 11.40 -2.38
C PHE A 65 -24.97 11.05 -3.63
N GLU A 66 -24.48 10.12 -4.45
CA GLU A 66 -25.18 9.66 -5.66
C GLU A 66 -26.52 8.98 -5.35
N LEU A 67 -26.62 8.32 -4.19
CA LEU A 67 -27.80 7.56 -3.78
C LEU A 67 -28.86 8.37 -3.02
N VAL A 68 -28.62 9.68 -2.82
CA VAL A 68 -29.54 10.64 -2.17
C VAL A 68 -30.25 11.46 -3.23
#